data_AF-A0A830FSY1-F1
#
_entry.id   AF-A0A830FSY1-F1
#
_cell.length_a   1.000
_cell.length_b   1.000
_cell.length_c   1.000
_cell.angle_alpha   90.00
_cell.angle_beta   90.00
_cell.angle_gamma   90.00
#
_symmetry.space_group_name_H-M   'P 1'
#
loop_
_entity.id
_entity.type
_entity.pdbx_description
1 polymer ?
#
loop_
_entity_poly.entity_id
_entity_poly.type
_entity_poly.pdbx_seq_one_letter_code
_entity_poly.pdbx_strand_id
1 'polypeptide(L)'
;MGLLGTGDYWLTRVLLQRGLALLYLVAFLVAARQFRPLVGEDGLLPLSEYAERADFAARPSLFYLAPDDRVVGVAAWTGVALAALALVGVPGFLGAYAVPASMALWGAMWLLYLSFVNAGRVFYGYGWESMLLETGFLAVFLGAGASAPPEIVVWLLRWVLFRNMFGAGLIKLRGDDCWRDLSAMDDHYETQPIPNPGSWFAHHLPARFHRVEVLGNHVVELAVPFLYFAPQPYAALGGALTIGFQLWLMGTGNFAWLNALTAVQALATFDDATLARLLPIDAPAAASPPDAQVVAAFVVALVVLALSVRPARNLLSESQAMNRGYDPLHLVNTYGAFGSITETRYQLVVEGTRAADPDPDDWTAYGWAGQPGPVDERPRQWAPYHLRLDWQLWFAAMRPRPGPRQRWLYRLLEALLDADPATRSLLGDDPFGDEPPERVRVLRYRYRYTTPEERAETGDWWVRERVGTYVPASDAADLARRRGCRGLGRGRY
;
A
#
# COMPACT_ATOMS: atom_id res chain seq x y z
N MET A 1 -34.89 -9.98 18.91
CA MET A 1 -33.53 -10.54 19.07
C MET A 1 -33.04 -11.24 17.78
N GLY A 2 -33.35 -10.70 16.58
CA GLY A 2 -32.85 -11.23 15.29
C GLY A 2 -31.80 -10.33 14.65
N LEU A 3 -31.03 -9.61 15.46
CA LEU A 3 -30.00 -8.63 15.04
C LEU A 3 -28.58 -9.07 15.47
N LEU A 4 -28.43 -10.27 16.05
CA LEU A 4 -27.23 -10.67 16.80
C LEU A 4 -26.88 -12.15 16.65
N GLY A 5 -26.86 -12.67 15.42
CA GLY A 5 -26.34 -13.99 15.12
C GLY A 5 -27.41 -14.92 14.58
N THR A 6 -27.87 -14.67 13.36
CA THR A 6 -28.22 -15.78 12.47
C THR A 6 -26.93 -16.24 11.82
N GLY A 7 -26.66 -17.54 11.74
CA GLY A 7 -25.38 -18.13 11.34
C GLY A 7 -24.99 -17.91 9.86
N ASP A 8 -25.21 -16.72 9.31
CA ASP A 8 -25.20 -16.42 7.88
C ASP A 8 -23.89 -15.78 7.38
N TYR A 9 -22.82 -15.76 8.19
CA TYR A 9 -21.53 -15.15 7.82
C TYR A 9 -20.31 -16.00 8.19
N TRP A 10 -20.48 -17.28 8.51
CA TRP A 10 -19.37 -18.17 8.84
C TRP A 10 -18.38 -18.30 7.67
N LEU A 11 -18.89 -18.57 6.46
CA LEU A 11 -18.07 -18.71 5.25
C LEU A 11 -17.48 -17.35 4.86
N THR A 12 -18.27 -16.28 4.95
CA THR A 12 -17.79 -14.89 4.77
C THR A 12 -16.60 -14.58 5.67
N ARG A 13 -16.71 -14.90 6.97
CA ARG A 13 -15.62 -14.72 7.94
C ARG A 13 -14.38 -15.53 7.56
N VAL A 14 -14.54 -16.79 7.15
CA VAL A 14 -13.41 -17.63 6.74
C VAL A 14 -12.69 -16.99 5.56
N LEU A 15 -13.41 -16.61 4.49
CA LEU A 15 -12.78 -15.98 3.32
C LEU A 15 -12.11 -14.65 3.67
N LEU A 16 -12.76 -13.81 4.48
CA LEU A 16 -12.19 -12.56 5.00
C LEU A 16 -10.88 -12.79 5.75
N GLN A 17 -10.87 -13.71 6.73
CA GLN A 17 -9.69 -14.00 7.54
C GLN A 17 -8.55 -14.57 6.70
N ARG A 18 -8.85 -15.45 5.74
CA ARG A 18 -7.83 -16.08 4.87
C ARG A 18 -7.24 -15.06 3.90
N GLY A 19 -8.09 -14.26 3.25
CA GLY A 19 -7.66 -13.18 2.37
C GLY A 19 -6.82 -12.14 3.13
N LEU A 20 -7.27 -11.72 4.31
CA LEU A 20 -6.54 -10.76 5.13
C LEU A 20 -5.22 -11.33 5.66
N ALA A 21 -5.18 -12.61 6.06
CA ALA A 21 -3.96 -13.27 6.51
C ALA A 21 -2.92 -13.36 5.40
N LEU A 22 -3.35 -13.64 4.16
CA LEU A 22 -2.47 -13.60 2.99
C LEU A 22 -1.85 -12.21 2.77
N LEU A 23 -2.63 -11.14 2.98
CA LEU A 23 -2.13 -9.77 2.84
C LEU A 23 -1.19 -9.39 3.98
N TYR A 24 -1.47 -9.79 5.23
CA TYR A 24 -0.53 -9.66 6.34
C TYR A 24 0.77 -10.43 6.08
N LEU A 25 0.69 -11.63 5.49
CA LEU A 25 1.86 -12.43 5.11
C LEU A 25 2.72 -11.68 4.09
N VAL A 26 2.11 -11.13 3.02
CA VAL A 26 2.82 -10.30 2.04
C VAL A 26 3.43 -9.06 2.72
N ALA A 27 2.69 -8.37 3.58
CA ALA A 27 3.14 -7.16 4.25
C ALA A 27 4.32 -7.41 5.21
N PHE A 28 4.30 -8.52 5.96
CA PHE A 28 5.42 -8.92 6.83
C PHE A 28 6.61 -9.45 6.04
N LEU A 29 6.42 -10.11 4.90
CA LEU A 29 7.52 -10.47 4.00
C LEU A 29 8.18 -9.21 3.42
N VAL A 30 7.40 -8.21 3.04
CA VAL A 30 7.91 -6.88 2.66
C VAL A 30 8.72 -6.27 3.81
N ALA A 31 8.22 -6.31 5.04
CA ALA A 31 8.94 -5.79 6.21
C ALA A 31 10.25 -6.57 6.45
N ALA A 32 10.21 -7.90 6.39
CA ALA A 32 11.38 -8.76 6.60
C ALA A 32 12.49 -8.54 5.56
N ARG A 33 12.11 -8.18 4.32
CA ARG A 33 13.03 -7.96 3.20
C ARG A 33 13.53 -6.52 3.09
N GLN A 34 12.67 -5.54 3.39
CA GLN A 34 12.93 -4.14 3.05
C GLN A 34 13.06 -3.21 4.26
N PHE A 35 12.58 -3.58 5.46
CA PHE A 35 12.52 -2.61 6.55
C PHE A 35 13.90 -2.16 7.04
N ARG A 36 14.82 -3.10 7.27
CA ARG A 36 16.18 -2.80 7.75
C ARG A 36 16.96 -1.85 6.82
N PRO A 37 17.11 -2.13 5.51
CA PRO A 37 17.83 -1.21 4.64
C PRO A 37 17.14 0.16 4.48
N LEU A 38 15.81 0.24 4.65
CA LEU A 38 15.09 1.51 4.53
C LEU A 38 15.09 2.33 5.83
N VAL A 39 14.87 1.68 6.98
CA VAL A 39 14.53 2.32 8.27
C VAL A 39 15.20 1.65 9.48
N GLY A 40 16.05 0.65 9.29
CA GLY A 40 16.81 0.00 10.37
C GLY A 40 17.84 0.91 11.03
N GLU A 41 18.74 0.33 11.84
CA GLU A 41 19.82 1.05 12.53
C GLU A 41 20.65 1.91 11.56
N ASP A 42 21.11 1.30 10.47
CA ASP A 42 21.90 1.94 9.41
C ASP A 42 21.12 2.22 8.12
N GLY A 43 19.78 2.14 8.19
CA GLY A 43 18.92 2.31 7.02
C GLY A 43 18.96 3.74 6.45
N LEU A 44 18.39 3.92 5.25
CA LEU A 44 18.28 5.23 4.57
C LEU A 44 17.65 6.33 5.45
N LEU A 45 16.79 5.92 6.37
CA LEU A 45 16.21 6.72 7.42
C LEU A 45 16.42 6.00 8.77
N PRO A 46 17.54 6.24 9.48
CA PRO A 46 17.92 5.49 10.67
C PRO A 46 16.87 5.45 11.78
N LEU A 47 16.65 4.28 12.38
CA LEU A 47 15.63 4.05 13.42
C LEU A 47 15.84 4.89 14.69
N SER A 48 17.10 5.15 15.04
CA SER A 48 17.48 6.02 16.16
C SER A 48 16.89 7.42 16.03
N GLU A 49 16.89 8.00 14.83
CA GLU A 49 16.27 9.30 14.60
C GLU A 49 14.76 9.31 14.85
N TYR A 50 14.09 8.17 14.69
CA TYR A 50 12.69 8.02 15.06
C TYR A 50 12.54 7.94 16.58
N ALA A 51 13.31 7.09 17.25
CA ALA A 51 13.25 6.94 18.71
C ALA A 51 13.56 8.25 19.46
N GLU A 52 14.52 9.05 18.97
CA GLU A 52 14.91 10.32 19.59
C GLU A 52 13.88 11.44 19.39
N ARG A 53 13.14 11.43 18.27
CA ARG A 53 12.28 12.55 17.85
C ARG A 53 10.79 12.28 18.01
N ALA A 54 10.39 11.01 18.12
CA ALA A 54 9.00 10.65 18.28
C ALA A 54 8.57 10.77 19.75
N ASP A 55 7.31 11.10 19.95
CA ASP A 55 6.62 10.86 21.22
C ASP A 55 5.93 9.50 21.13
N PHE A 56 6.12 8.63 22.13
CA PHE A 56 5.54 7.29 22.15
C PHE A 56 4.00 7.34 22.06
N ALA A 57 3.38 8.31 22.73
CA ALA A 57 1.93 8.46 22.69
C ALA A 57 1.44 8.83 21.29
N ALA A 58 2.22 9.60 20.53
CA ALA A 58 1.88 10.02 19.18
C ALA A 58 2.19 8.95 18.11
N ARG A 59 3.16 8.08 18.35
CA ARG A 59 3.60 7.03 17.42
C ARG A 59 4.05 5.78 18.19
N PRO A 60 3.13 5.01 18.77
CA PRO A 60 3.48 3.82 19.54
C PRO A 60 4.13 2.76 18.64
N SER A 61 5.26 2.22 19.06
CA SER A 61 5.98 1.16 18.35
C SER A 61 6.89 0.41 19.31
N LEU A 62 7.04 -0.91 19.11
CA LEU A 62 8.08 -1.69 19.78
C LEU A 62 9.48 -1.13 19.49
N PHE A 63 9.69 -0.58 18.30
CA PHE A 63 10.97 -0.01 17.86
C PHE A 63 11.28 1.36 18.46
N TYR A 64 10.31 1.97 19.13
CA TYR A 64 10.57 3.12 19.99
C TYR A 64 11.32 2.69 21.26
N LEU A 65 10.92 1.55 21.82
CA LEU A 65 11.48 1.01 23.08
C LEU A 65 12.79 0.26 22.86
N ALA A 66 12.91 -0.42 21.72
CA ALA A 66 14.10 -1.15 21.32
C ALA A 66 14.40 -0.88 19.83
N PRO A 67 15.07 0.24 19.50
CA PRO A 67 15.42 0.60 18.13
C PRO A 67 16.62 -0.24 17.64
N ASP A 68 16.42 -1.56 17.55
CA ASP A 68 17.45 -2.55 17.24
C ASP A 68 17.06 -3.43 16.04
N ASP A 69 18.01 -3.68 15.16
CA ASP A 69 17.78 -4.41 13.91
C ASP A 69 17.42 -5.88 14.14
N ARG A 70 17.91 -6.50 15.21
CA ARG A 70 17.51 -7.86 15.61
C ARG A 70 16.06 -7.86 16.04
N VAL A 71 15.62 -6.87 16.82
CA VAL A 71 14.22 -6.72 17.22
C VAL A 71 13.32 -6.54 16.00
N VAL A 72 13.72 -5.69 15.04
CA VAL A 72 13.04 -5.52 13.75
C VAL A 72 12.89 -6.85 13.01
N GLY A 73 13.97 -7.64 12.90
CA GLY A 73 13.94 -8.92 12.19
C GLY A 73 13.10 -9.98 12.88
N VAL A 74 13.23 -10.09 14.22
CA VAL A 74 12.41 -11.00 15.02
C VAL A 74 10.94 -10.63 14.89
N ALA A 75 10.59 -9.34 14.98
CA ALA A 75 9.22 -8.87 14.81
C ALA A 75 8.67 -9.20 13.41
N ALA A 76 9.47 -8.99 12.36
CA ALA A 76 9.05 -9.22 10.98
C ALA A 76 8.80 -10.71 10.72
N TRP A 77 9.75 -11.58 11.06
CA TRP A 77 9.62 -13.03 10.86
C TRP A 77 8.59 -13.66 11.81
N THR A 78 8.42 -13.14 13.02
CA THR A 78 7.30 -13.53 13.89
C THR A 78 5.97 -13.18 13.22
N GLY A 79 5.86 -11.99 12.63
CA GLY A 79 4.69 -11.58 11.86
C GLY A 79 4.40 -12.51 10.67
N VAL A 80 5.44 -12.92 9.92
CA VAL A 80 5.33 -13.92 8.84
C VAL A 80 4.75 -15.24 9.38
N ALA A 81 5.30 -15.75 10.49
CA ALA A 81 4.83 -16.99 11.09
C ALA A 81 3.37 -16.90 11.57
N LEU A 82 3.01 -15.83 12.29
CA LEU A 82 1.64 -15.61 12.75
C LEU A 82 0.64 -15.46 11.59
N ALA A 83 1.04 -14.77 10.52
CA ALA A 83 0.21 -14.64 9.32
C ALA A 83 0.01 -15.99 8.61
N ALA A 84 1.05 -16.83 8.53
CA ALA A 84 0.92 -18.20 8.02
C ALA A 84 -0.02 -19.06 8.88
N LEU A 85 0.06 -18.96 10.21
CA LEU A 85 -0.86 -19.64 11.12
C LEU A 85 -2.31 -19.16 10.94
N ALA A 86 -2.52 -17.86 10.74
CA ALA A 86 -3.83 -17.28 10.45
C ALA A 86 -4.37 -17.73 9.07
N LEU A 87 -3.47 -17.86 8.08
CA LEU A 87 -3.79 -18.32 6.73
C LEU A 87 -4.20 -19.79 6.71
N VAL A 88 -3.55 -20.65 7.51
CA VAL A 88 -3.98 -22.06 7.64
C VAL A 88 -5.22 -22.18 8.56
N GLY A 89 -5.45 -21.19 9.41
CA GLY A 89 -6.61 -21.17 10.31
C GLY A 89 -6.41 -21.94 11.60
N VAL A 90 -5.17 -22.00 12.09
CA VAL A 90 -4.78 -22.79 13.27
C VAL A 90 -5.69 -22.57 14.49
N PRO A 91 -6.13 -21.34 14.84
CA PRO A 91 -7.04 -21.14 15.96
C PRO A 91 -8.33 -21.97 15.86
N GLY A 92 -8.82 -22.25 14.64
CA GLY A 92 -10.03 -23.05 14.43
C GLY A 92 -9.93 -24.48 14.95
N PHE A 93 -8.73 -25.04 15.10
CA PHE A 93 -8.52 -26.41 15.58
C PHE A 93 -8.45 -26.52 17.12
N LEU A 94 -8.51 -25.40 17.85
CA LEU A 94 -8.32 -25.37 19.30
C LEU A 94 -9.63 -25.55 20.10
N GLY A 95 -10.70 -26.01 19.45
CA GLY A 95 -11.99 -26.30 20.09
C GLY A 95 -12.54 -25.10 20.87
N ALA A 96 -12.74 -25.28 22.18
CA ALA A 96 -13.24 -24.23 23.07
C ALA A 96 -12.36 -22.97 23.13
N TYR A 97 -11.06 -23.08 22.80
CA TYR A 97 -10.13 -21.96 22.80
C TYR A 97 -10.00 -21.26 21.45
N ALA A 98 -10.78 -21.64 20.44
CA ALA A 98 -10.63 -21.11 19.09
C ALA A 98 -10.79 -19.59 19.02
N VAL A 99 -11.82 -19.04 19.65
CA VAL A 99 -12.08 -17.59 19.70
C VAL A 99 -10.95 -16.83 20.40
N PRO A 100 -10.60 -17.10 21.67
CA PRO A 100 -9.53 -16.35 22.34
C PRO A 100 -8.17 -16.51 21.65
N ALA A 101 -7.84 -17.69 21.11
CA ALA A 101 -6.61 -17.88 20.36
C ALA A 101 -6.58 -17.06 19.07
N SER A 102 -7.72 -16.93 18.38
CA SER A 102 -7.83 -16.07 17.20
C SER A 102 -7.70 -14.59 17.56
N MET A 103 -8.33 -14.14 18.64
CA MET A 103 -8.18 -12.77 19.14
C MET A 103 -6.72 -12.45 19.45
N ALA A 104 -6.03 -13.35 20.15
CA ALA A 104 -4.60 -13.19 20.48
C ALA A 104 -3.72 -13.17 19.22
N LEU A 105 -3.97 -14.06 18.27
CA LEU A 105 -3.22 -14.14 17.01
C LEU A 105 -3.34 -12.85 16.19
N TRP A 106 -4.57 -12.37 15.95
CA TRP A 106 -4.82 -11.13 15.23
C TRP A 106 -4.31 -9.91 15.98
N GLY A 107 -4.47 -9.87 17.30
CA GLY A 107 -3.98 -8.77 18.14
C GLY A 107 -2.45 -8.66 18.11
N ALA A 108 -1.75 -9.80 18.17
CA ALA A 108 -0.30 -9.85 18.05
C ALA A 108 0.17 -9.37 16.67
N MET A 109 -0.44 -9.85 15.58
CA MET A 109 -0.11 -9.37 14.23
C MET A 109 -0.36 -7.87 14.08
N TRP A 110 -1.48 -7.36 14.61
CA TRP A 110 -1.80 -5.94 14.56
C TRP A 110 -0.77 -5.08 15.31
N LEU A 111 -0.38 -5.46 16.54
CA LEU A 111 0.62 -4.74 17.33
C LEU A 111 2.01 -4.74 16.67
N LEU A 112 2.42 -5.88 16.10
CA LEU A 112 3.67 -5.99 15.36
C LEU A 112 3.63 -5.08 14.12
N TYR A 113 2.54 -5.13 13.35
CA TYR A 113 2.42 -4.32 12.13
C TYR A 113 2.36 -2.82 12.43
N LEU A 114 1.65 -2.43 13.50
CA LEU A 114 1.58 -1.04 13.97
C LEU A 114 2.98 -0.49 14.26
N SER A 115 3.86 -1.32 14.82
CA SER A 115 5.24 -0.94 15.12
C SER A 115 6.02 -0.59 13.85
N PHE A 116 5.85 -1.36 12.77
CA PHE A 116 6.45 -1.06 11.46
C PHE A 116 5.87 0.20 10.84
N VAL A 117 4.54 0.37 10.85
CA VAL A 117 3.88 1.54 10.25
C VAL A 117 4.32 2.84 10.95
N ASN A 118 4.33 2.86 12.28
CA ASN A 118 4.67 4.07 13.04
C ASN A 118 6.15 4.43 12.98
N ALA A 119 7.06 3.44 12.93
CA ALA A 119 8.49 3.68 12.79
C ALA A 119 8.93 3.93 11.34
N GLY A 120 8.21 3.37 10.36
CA GLY A 120 8.59 3.33 8.94
C GLY A 120 8.60 4.68 8.19
N ARG A 121 8.09 5.75 8.81
CA ARG A 121 8.08 7.13 8.26
C ARG A 121 7.55 7.17 6.81
N VAL A 122 8.27 7.83 5.90
CA VAL A 122 7.81 8.05 4.51
C VAL A 122 7.67 6.73 3.76
N PHE A 123 8.46 5.70 4.11
CA PHE A 123 8.38 4.39 3.48
C PHE A 123 7.16 3.58 3.91
N TYR A 124 6.42 4.00 4.93
CA TYR A 124 5.17 3.38 5.41
C TYR A 124 4.00 4.38 5.48
N GLY A 125 4.18 5.59 4.94
CA GLY A 125 3.18 6.68 5.00
C GLY A 125 2.09 6.56 3.94
N TYR A 126 1.50 5.37 3.75
CA TYR A 126 0.53 5.11 2.70
C TYR A 126 -0.84 4.70 3.24
N GLY A 127 -1.93 5.05 2.53
CA GLY A 127 -3.29 4.79 3.01
C GLY A 127 -3.60 3.31 3.23
N TRP A 128 -3.06 2.42 2.39
CA TRP A 128 -3.25 0.98 2.53
C TRP A 128 -2.53 0.37 3.76
N GLU A 129 -1.59 1.09 4.37
CA GLU A 129 -0.91 0.69 5.61
C GLU A 129 -1.86 0.88 6.80
N SER A 130 -2.44 2.08 6.90
CA SER A 130 -3.48 2.41 7.87
C SER A 130 -4.73 1.56 7.66
N MET A 131 -5.09 1.27 6.41
CA MET A 131 -6.24 0.41 6.10
C MET A 131 -6.03 -1.05 6.52
N LEU A 132 -4.81 -1.57 6.39
CA LEU A 132 -4.47 -2.92 6.85
C LEU A 132 -4.50 -3.01 8.38
N LEU A 133 -4.05 -1.95 9.07
CA LEU A 133 -4.17 -1.84 10.53
C LEU A 133 -5.62 -1.78 10.99
N GLU A 134 -6.44 -0.91 10.41
CA GLU A 134 -7.85 -0.78 10.74
C GLU A 134 -8.61 -2.10 10.51
N THR A 135 -8.37 -2.74 9.37
CA THR A 135 -9.01 -4.03 9.03
C THR A 135 -8.52 -5.16 9.93
N GLY A 136 -7.22 -5.21 10.24
CA GLY A 136 -6.63 -6.20 11.15
C GLY A 136 -7.09 -6.05 12.60
N PHE A 137 -7.29 -4.81 13.06
CA PHE A 137 -7.88 -4.54 14.37
C PHE A 137 -9.30 -5.10 14.48
N LEU A 138 -10.14 -4.88 13.46
CA LEU A 138 -11.49 -5.45 13.42
C LEU A 138 -11.46 -6.99 13.36
N ALA A 139 -10.48 -7.57 12.67
CA ALA A 139 -10.32 -9.02 12.56
C ALA A 139 -10.07 -9.72 13.91
N VAL A 140 -9.53 -9.01 14.91
CA VAL A 140 -9.43 -9.50 16.30
C VAL A 140 -10.78 -10.00 16.80
N PHE A 141 -11.88 -9.32 16.46
CA PHE A 141 -13.20 -9.57 17.02
C PHE A 141 -14.10 -10.47 16.15
N LEU A 142 -13.60 -10.95 14.99
CA LEU A 142 -14.36 -11.79 14.05
C LEU A 142 -14.62 -13.21 14.54
N GLY A 143 -13.86 -13.71 15.53
CA GLY A 143 -13.97 -15.07 16.06
C GLY A 143 -13.33 -16.14 15.18
N ALA A 144 -13.46 -17.40 15.57
CA ALA A 144 -12.88 -18.54 14.85
C ALA A 144 -13.63 -19.86 15.11
N GLY A 145 -13.26 -20.91 14.37
CA GLY A 145 -13.78 -22.26 14.55
C GLY A 145 -15.28 -22.35 14.22
N ALA A 146 -16.02 -23.14 15.01
CA ALA A 146 -17.45 -23.32 14.82
C ALA A 146 -18.29 -22.09 15.24
N SER A 147 -17.73 -21.13 15.97
CA SER A 147 -18.44 -19.92 16.39
C SER A 147 -18.84 -19.07 15.19
N ALA A 148 -20.08 -18.58 15.15
CA ALA A 148 -20.50 -17.53 14.23
C ALA A 148 -19.74 -16.23 14.53
N PRO A 149 -19.43 -15.40 13.51
CA PRO A 149 -18.90 -14.06 13.75
C PRO A 149 -19.97 -13.14 14.34
N PRO A 150 -19.62 -12.18 15.21
CA PRO A 150 -20.52 -11.10 15.58
C PRO A 150 -20.81 -10.24 14.35
N GLU A 151 -22.08 -10.20 13.92
CA GLU A 151 -22.51 -9.47 12.72
C GLU A 151 -22.06 -8.01 12.71
N ILE A 152 -22.07 -7.36 13.88
CA ILE A 152 -21.65 -5.97 14.02
C ILE A 152 -20.23 -5.74 13.48
N VAL A 153 -19.30 -6.70 13.64
CA VAL A 153 -17.94 -6.58 13.11
C VAL A 153 -17.93 -6.65 11.57
N VAL A 154 -18.82 -7.45 10.97
CA VAL A 154 -19.02 -7.48 9.51
C VAL A 154 -19.53 -6.12 9.01
N TRP A 155 -20.46 -5.49 9.72
CA TRP A 155 -20.90 -4.13 9.40
C TRP A 155 -19.79 -3.08 9.56
N LEU A 156 -18.93 -3.22 10.57
CA LEU A 156 -17.75 -2.35 10.71
C LEU A 156 -16.78 -2.52 9.54
N LEU A 157 -16.57 -3.75 9.03
CA LEU A 157 -15.76 -3.99 7.83
C LEU A 157 -16.39 -3.34 6.59
N ARG A 158 -17.71 -3.45 6.41
CA ARG A 158 -18.44 -2.73 5.35
C ARG A 158 -18.27 -1.22 5.48
N TRP A 159 -18.19 -0.70 6.71
CA TRP A 159 -17.93 0.72 6.95
C TRP A 159 -16.51 1.16 6.54
N VAL A 160 -15.49 0.34 6.77
CA VAL A 160 -14.13 0.60 6.24
C VAL A 160 -14.16 0.61 4.71
N LEU A 161 -14.78 -0.41 4.09
CA LEU A 161 -14.92 -0.52 2.64
C LEU A 161 -15.63 0.67 2.04
N PHE A 162 -16.76 1.09 2.64
CA PHE A 162 -17.52 2.25 2.21
C PHE A 162 -16.65 3.51 2.23
N ARG A 163 -15.98 3.79 3.35
CA ARG A 163 -15.10 4.96 3.46
C ARG A 163 -13.97 4.94 2.44
N ASN A 164 -13.46 3.77 2.11
CA ASN A 164 -12.43 3.62 1.09
C ASN A 164 -12.95 3.94 -0.31
N MET A 165 -13.98 3.23 -0.76
CA MET A 165 -14.52 3.39 -2.12
C MET A 165 -15.15 4.76 -2.31
N PHE A 166 -16.01 5.18 -1.38
CA PHE A 166 -16.68 6.47 -1.42
C PHE A 166 -15.69 7.64 -1.26
N GLY A 167 -14.71 7.49 -0.38
CA GLY A 167 -13.64 8.47 -0.21
C GLY A 167 -12.77 8.63 -1.46
N ALA A 168 -12.47 7.54 -2.16
CA ALA A 168 -11.74 7.56 -3.43
C ALA A 168 -12.55 8.24 -4.55
N GLY A 169 -13.84 7.94 -4.69
CA GLY A 169 -14.68 8.59 -5.68
C GLY A 169 -14.83 10.10 -5.44
N LEU A 170 -15.06 10.50 -4.18
CA LEU A 170 -15.24 11.90 -3.84
C LEU A 170 -13.98 12.73 -4.07
N ILE A 171 -12.81 12.19 -3.74
CA ILE A 171 -11.56 12.92 -3.92
C ILE A 171 -11.20 13.08 -5.39
N LYS A 172 -11.59 12.14 -6.26
CA LYS A 172 -11.42 12.25 -7.71
C LYS A 172 -12.27 13.38 -8.29
N LEU A 173 -13.57 13.44 -7.95
CA LEU A 173 -14.44 14.54 -8.39
C LEU A 173 -13.97 15.92 -7.93
N ARG A 174 -13.38 16.00 -6.72
CA ARG A 174 -12.94 17.25 -6.10
C ARG A 174 -11.50 17.63 -6.47
N GLY A 175 -10.67 16.67 -6.82
CA GLY A 175 -9.21 16.82 -6.86
C GLY A 175 -8.66 17.38 -8.16
N ASP A 176 -9.28 17.05 -9.29
CA ASP A 176 -8.77 17.42 -10.61
C ASP A 176 -9.93 17.59 -11.62
N ASP A 177 -9.72 18.42 -12.64
CA ASP A 177 -10.69 18.64 -13.71
C ASP A 177 -10.78 17.40 -14.63
N CYS A 178 -9.68 16.67 -14.82
CA CYS A 178 -9.63 15.50 -15.72
C CYS A 178 -10.61 14.37 -15.35
N TRP A 179 -10.98 14.25 -14.07
CA TRP A 179 -12.00 13.30 -13.60
C TRP A 179 -13.42 13.73 -13.98
N ARG A 180 -13.68 15.04 -14.03
CA ARG A 180 -14.96 15.63 -14.43
C ARG A 180 -15.10 15.68 -15.95
N ASP A 181 -13.99 15.90 -16.65
CA ASP A 181 -13.90 15.91 -18.11
C ASP A 181 -13.78 14.51 -18.74
N LEU A 182 -13.71 13.46 -17.91
CA LEU A 182 -13.62 12.05 -18.29
C LEU A 182 -12.33 11.69 -19.07
N SER A 183 -11.26 12.47 -18.89
CA SER A 183 -9.96 12.26 -19.55
C SER A 183 -8.90 11.66 -18.62
N ALA A 184 -9.17 11.49 -17.33
CA ALA A 184 -8.18 11.01 -16.35
C ALA A 184 -7.43 9.73 -16.76
N MET A 185 -8.09 8.81 -17.46
CA MET A 185 -7.50 7.53 -17.89
C MET A 185 -6.67 7.62 -19.17
N ASP A 186 -6.71 8.76 -19.88
CA ASP A 186 -5.87 8.98 -21.07
C ASP A 186 -4.38 8.96 -20.67
N ASP A 187 -4.04 9.47 -19.48
CA ASP A 187 -2.66 9.53 -18.98
C ASP A 187 -2.36 8.48 -17.89
N HIS A 188 -3.35 8.12 -17.07
CA HIS A 188 -3.11 7.38 -15.82
C HIS A 188 -2.32 6.08 -16.00
N TYR A 189 -2.61 5.30 -17.06
CA TYR A 189 -1.95 4.03 -17.30
C TYR A 189 -0.43 4.14 -17.52
N GLU A 190 0.03 5.22 -18.13
CA GLU A 190 1.43 5.51 -18.34
C GLU A 190 2.08 6.06 -17.06
N THR A 191 1.37 6.96 -16.37
CA THR A 191 1.95 7.76 -15.28
C THR A 191 1.79 7.14 -13.89
N GLN A 192 1.04 6.04 -13.76
CA GLN A 192 0.83 5.31 -12.52
C GLN A 192 2.13 4.89 -11.81
N PRO A 193 2.07 4.57 -10.49
CA PRO A 193 3.25 4.34 -9.66
C PRO A 193 4.20 3.28 -10.20
N ILE A 194 3.67 2.07 -10.40
CA ILE A 194 4.41 0.94 -10.96
C ILE A 194 3.53 0.31 -12.03
N PRO A 195 3.87 0.47 -13.32
CA PRO A 195 3.18 -0.22 -14.40
C PRO A 195 3.49 -1.72 -14.37
N ASN A 196 2.65 -2.50 -15.03
CA ASN A 196 2.73 -3.94 -15.13
C ASN A 196 2.59 -4.41 -16.60
N PRO A 197 2.59 -5.72 -16.89
CA PRO A 197 2.51 -6.21 -18.26
C PRO A 197 1.26 -5.77 -19.04
N GLY A 198 0.16 -5.46 -18.36
CA GLY A 198 -1.11 -5.04 -18.96
C GLY A 198 -1.21 -3.53 -19.22
N SER A 199 -0.42 -2.71 -18.53
CA SER A 199 -0.52 -1.25 -18.55
C SER A 199 -0.36 -0.63 -19.94
N TRP A 200 0.62 -1.08 -20.74
CA TRP A 200 0.83 -0.58 -22.11
C TRP A 200 -0.39 -0.85 -23.00
N PHE A 201 -0.99 -2.05 -22.89
CA PHE A 201 -2.17 -2.41 -23.67
C PHE A 201 -3.39 -1.62 -23.24
N ALA A 202 -3.56 -1.41 -21.93
CA ALA A 202 -4.64 -0.61 -21.39
C ALA A 202 -4.54 0.85 -21.85
N HIS A 203 -3.33 1.43 -21.84
CA HIS A 203 -3.07 2.81 -22.31
C HIS A 203 -3.45 3.04 -23.77
N HIS A 204 -3.29 2.03 -24.62
CA HIS A 204 -3.60 2.14 -26.06
C HIS A 204 -5.05 1.78 -26.41
N LEU A 205 -5.93 1.62 -25.42
CA LEU A 205 -7.36 1.49 -25.70
C LEU A 205 -7.91 2.82 -26.24
N PRO A 206 -9.00 2.80 -27.05
CA PRO A 206 -9.51 4.03 -27.63
C PRO A 206 -10.00 5.03 -26.57
N ALA A 207 -9.85 6.33 -26.79
CA ALA A 207 -10.32 7.37 -25.86
C ALA A 207 -11.81 7.23 -25.45
N ARG A 208 -12.66 6.65 -26.31
CA ARG A 208 -14.06 6.35 -25.95
C ARG A 208 -14.16 5.31 -24.82
N PHE A 209 -13.28 4.31 -24.82
CA PHE A 209 -13.17 3.33 -23.76
C PHE A 209 -12.75 4.01 -22.46
N HIS A 210 -11.72 4.87 -22.49
CA HIS A 210 -11.25 5.62 -21.32
C HIS A 210 -12.33 6.51 -20.70
N ARG A 211 -13.15 7.18 -21.51
CA ARG A 211 -14.30 7.95 -21.00
C ARG A 211 -15.33 7.07 -20.28
N VAL A 212 -15.66 5.92 -20.86
CA VAL A 212 -16.57 4.94 -20.23
C VAL A 212 -15.96 4.38 -18.95
N GLU A 213 -14.65 4.17 -18.93
CA GLU A 213 -13.90 3.72 -17.77
C GLU A 213 -13.91 4.76 -16.64
N VAL A 214 -13.71 6.05 -16.93
CA VAL A 214 -13.84 7.11 -15.92
C VAL A 214 -15.27 7.17 -15.37
N LEU A 215 -16.29 7.04 -16.23
CA LEU A 215 -17.68 6.95 -15.76
C LEU A 215 -17.91 5.70 -14.88
N GLY A 216 -17.33 4.57 -15.27
CA GLY A 216 -17.35 3.32 -14.50
C GLY A 216 -16.71 3.47 -13.13
N ASN A 217 -15.55 4.14 -13.05
CA ASN A 217 -14.89 4.52 -11.79
C ASN A 217 -15.88 5.28 -10.89
N HIS A 218 -16.51 6.33 -11.41
CA HIS A 218 -17.49 7.13 -10.65
C HIS A 218 -18.66 6.29 -10.14
N VAL A 219 -19.21 5.40 -10.98
CA VAL A 219 -20.33 4.54 -10.57
C VAL A 219 -19.89 3.57 -9.46
N VAL A 220 -18.76 2.89 -9.64
CA VAL A 220 -18.28 1.88 -8.67
C VAL A 220 -17.80 2.50 -7.37
N GLU A 221 -17.28 3.71 -7.40
CA GLU A 221 -16.76 4.38 -6.21
C GLU A 221 -17.78 5.29 -5.53
N LEU A 222 -18.82 5.79 -6.22
CA LEU A 222 -19.80 6.72 -5.63
C LEU A 222 -21.19 6.13 -5.46
N ALA A 223 -21.65 5.27 -6.37
CA ALA A 223 -23.02 4.72 -6.32
C ALA A 223 -23.05 3.32 -5.69
N VAL A 224 -22.15 2.43 -6.13
CA VAL A 224 -22.06 1.05 -5.63
C VAL A 224 -21.86 0.95 -4.12
N PRO A 225 -21.12 1.85 -3.42
CA PRO A 225 -20.93 1.70 -1.98
C PRO A 225 -22.22 1.74 -1.16
N PHE A 226 -23.26 2.40 -1.64
CA PHE A 226 -24.57 2.39 -0.96
C PHE A 226 -25.23 1.01 -0.98
N LEU A 227 -24.91 0.16 -1.97
CA LEU A 227 -25.41 -1.20 -2.03
C LEU A 227 -24.84 -2.09 -0.93
N TYR A 228 -23.67 -1.77 -0.36
CA TYR A 228 -23.04 -2.57 0.70
C TYR A 228 -23.93 -2.75 1.93
N PHE A 229 -24.87 -1.82 2.14
CA PHE A 229 -25.81 -1.81 3.26
C PHE A 229 -27.23 -2.23 2.86
N ALA A 230 -27.47 -2.57 1.59
CA ALA A 230 -28.76 -3.06 1.11
C ALA A 230 -29.00 -4.53 1.52
N PRO A 231 -30.26 -5.02 1.50
CA PRO A 231 -30.54 -6.44 1.66
C PRO A 231 -29.89 -7.30 0.57
N GLN A 232 -29.67 -8.59 0.85
CA GLN A 232 -29.24 -9.53 -0.20
C GLN A 232 -30.33 -9.70 -1.26
N PRO A 233 -29.97 -9.86 -2.55
CA PRO A 233 -28.62 -10.05 -3.08
C PRO A 233 -27.88 -8.76 -3.48
N TYR A 234 -28.44 -7.57 -3.19
CA TYR A 234 -27.88 -6.31 -3.65
C TYR A 234 -26.54 -5.97 -3.00
N ALA A 235 -26.35 -6.31 -1.72
CA ALA A 235 -25.05 -6.18 -1.06
C ALA A 235 -23.98 -7.07 -1.71
N ALA A 236 -24.30 -8.33 -2.02
CA ALA A 236 -23.40 -9.21 -2.76
C ALA A 236 -23.10 -8.68 -4.17
N LEU A 237 -24.08 -8.13 -4.89
CA LEU A 237 -23.85 -7.47 -6.18
C LEU A 237 -22.86 -6.30 -6.05
N GLY A 238 -23.04 -5.45 -5.03
CA GLY A 238 -22.12 -4.34 -4.77
C GLY A 238 -20.69 -4.84 -4.45
N GLY A 239 -20.58 -5.91 -3.67
CA GLY A 239 -19.31 -6.57 -3.38
C GLY A 239 -18.65 -7.13 -4.64
N ALA A 240 -19.40 -7.84 -5.49
CA ALA A 240 -18.90 -8.43 -6.73
C ALA A 240 -18.41 -7.36 -7.73
N LEU A 241 -19.17 -6.29 -7.90
CA LEU A 241 -18.75 -5.14 -8.72
C LEU A 241 -17.47 -4.51 -8.19
N THR A 242 -17.36 -4.36 -6.88
CA THR A 242 -16.16 -3.83 -6.22
C THR A 242 -14.96 -4.76 -6.43
N ILE A 243 -15.11 -6.07 -6.22
CA ILE A 243 -14.06 -7.06 -6.44
C ILE A 243 -13.60 -7.03 -7.90
N GLY A 244 -14.52 -7.06 -8.87
CA GLY A 244 -14.19 -7.00 -10.30
C GLY A 244 -13.41 -5.74 -10.66
N PHE A 245 -13.83 -4.59 -10.12
CA PHE A 245 -13.12 -3.33 -10.29
C PHE A 245 -11.70 -3.36 -9.70
N GLN A 246 -11.52 -3.90 -8.49
CA GLN A 246 -10.20 -4.03 -7.89
C GLN A 246 -9.28 -4.99 -8.66
N LEU A 247 -9.83 -6.08 -9.21
CA LEU A 247 -9.09 -7.02 -10.05
C LEU A 247 -8.64 -6.38 -11.37
N TRP A 248 -9.48 -5.54 -11.98
CA TRP A 248 -9.09 -4.74 -13.15
C TRP A 248 -7.89 -3.85 -12.85
N LEU A 249 -7.95 -3.08 -11.75
CA LEU A 249 -6.85 -2.20 -11.33
C LEU A 249 -5.53 -2.97 -11.06
N MET A 250 -5.61 -4.18 -10.50
CA MET A 250 -4.42 -5.04 -10.31
C MET A 250 -3.88 -5.64 -11.61
N GLY A 251 -4.77 -5.86 -12.59
CA GLY A 251 -4.41 -6.37 -13.90
C GLY A 251 -3.72 -5.34 -14.78
N THR A 252 -3.93 -4.05 -14.52
CA THR A 252 -3.40 -2.94 -15.33
C THR A 252 -2.45 -2.01 -14.60
N GLY A 253 -2.17 -2.26 -13.31
CA GLY A 253 -1.23 -1.50 -12.49
C GLY A 253 -0.79 -2.22 -11.22
N ASN A 254 0.08 -1.56 -10.44
CA ASN A 254 0.41 -1.99 -9.09
C ASN A 254 0.24 -0.84 -8.08
N PHE A 255 -0.76 -0.98 -7.21
CA PHE A 255 -1.05 -0.08 -6.10
C PHE A 255 -0.75 -0.73 -4.73
N ALA A 256 0.33 -1.52 -4.68
CA ALA A 256 0.66 -2.42 -3.57
C ALA A 256 -0.51 -3.36 -3.28
N TRP A 257 -0.85 -3.56 -2.00
CA TRP A 257 -2.00 -4.37 -1.61
C TRP A 257 -3.30 -3.55 -1.46
N LEU A 258 -3.36 -2.28 -1.87
CA LEU A 258 -4.57 -1.46 -1.75
C LEU A 258 -5.79 -2.17 -2.38
N ASN A 259 -5.66 -2.58 -3.64
CA ASN A 259 -6.76 -3.21 -4.38
C ASN A 259 -7.10 -4.58 -3.82
N ALA A 260 -6.08 -5.40 -3.53
CA ALA A 260 -6.28 -6.73 -2.96
C ALA A 260 -6.97 -6.66 -1.59
N LEU A 261 -6.58 -5.70 -0.74
CA LEU A 261 -7.22 -5.45 0.55
C LEU A 261 -8.67 -4.97 0.39
N THR A 262 -8.91 -4.09 -0.58
CA THR A 262 -10.28 -3.62 -0.89
C THR A 262 -11.17 -4.77 -1.39
N ALA A 263 -10.64 -5.66 -2.23
CA ALA A 263 -11.34 -6.86 -2.69
C ALA A 263 -11.65 -7.82 -1.52
N VAL A 264 -10.70 -8.01 -0.59
CA VAL A 264 -10.92 -8.78 0.63
C VAL A 264 -12.01 -8.14 1.49
N GLN A 265 -11.96 -6.83 1.73
CA GLN A 265 -13.00 -6.12 2.48
C GLN A 265 -14.39 -6.25 1.85
N ALA A 266 -14.48 -6.27 0.51
CA ALA A 266 -15.72 -6.47 -0.23
C ALA A 266 -16.38 -7.83 0.04
N LEU A 267 -15.63 -8.84 0.51
CA LEU A 267 -16.22 -10.11 0.95
C LEU A 267 -17.20 -9.91 2.12
N ALA A 268 -17.05 -8.85 2.93
CA ALA A 268 -17.97 -8.56 4.03
C ALA A 268 -19.40 -8.25 3.56
N THR A 269 -19.62 -7.96 2.27
CA THR A 269 -20.96 -7.69 1.74
C THR A 269 -21.73 -8.95 1.35
N PHE A 270 -21.10 -10.12 1.38
CA PHE A 270 -21.72 -11.41 1.08
C PHE A 270 -22.18 -12.11 2.36
N ASP A 271 -23.30 -12.82 2.27
CA ASP A 271 -23.72 -13.80 3.26
C ASP A 271 -23.36 -15.22 2.78
N ASP A 272 -23.45 -16.18 3.69
CA ASP A 272 -23.11 -17.59 3.44
C ASP A 272 -24.03 -18.19 2.38
N ALA A 273 -25.31 -17.83 2.37
CA ALA A 273 -26.27 -18.32 1.38
C ALA A 273 -25.92 -17.88 -0.04
N THR A 274 -25.46 -16.63 -0.23
CA THR A 274 -25.02 -16.16 -1.55
C THR A 274 -23.68 -16.78 -1.94
N LEU A 275 -22.74 -16.92 -1.00
CA LEU A 275 -21.44 -17.57 -1.28
C LEU A 275 -21.59 -19.05 -1.60
N ALA A 276 -22.46 -19.80 -0.91
CA ALA A 276 -22.70 -21.22 -1.17
C ALA A 276 -23.35 -21.49 -2.54
N ARG A 277 -23.98 -20.48 -3.16
CA ARG A 277 -24.45 -20.57 -4.56
C ARG A 277 -23.31 -20.41 -5.58
N LEU A 278 -22.23 -19.76 -5.20
CA LEU A 278 -21.08 -19.45 -6.06
C LEU A 278 -19.93 -20.44 -5.87
N LEU A 279 -19.73 -20.90 -4.64
CA LEU A 279 -18.68 -21.83 -4.25
C LEU A 279 -19.32 -23.17 -3.86
N PRO A 280 -18.81 -24.31 -4.34
CA PRO A 280 -19.30 -25.63 -3.97
C PRO A 280 -18.81 -26.01 -2.56
N ILE A 281 -19.13 -25.19 -1.55
CA ILE A 281 -18.70 -25.34 -0.16
C ILE A 281 -19.92 -25.11 0.73
N ASP A 282 -20.29 -26.12 1.50
CA ASP A 282 -21.35 -26.01 2.50
C ASP A 282 -20.81 -25.35 3.78
N ALA A 283 -21.47 -24.26 4.20
CA ALA A 283 -21.20 -23.66 5.50
C ALA A 283 -21.74 -24.59 6.61
N PRO A 284 -20.93 -24.94 7.63
CA PRO A 284 -21.42 -25.71 8.76
C PRO A 284 -22.40 -24.89 9.59
N ALA A 285 -23.31 -25.56 10.31
CA ALA A 285 -24.15 -24.90 11.29
C ALA A 285 -23.28 -24.26 12.38
N ALA A 286 -23.23 -22.92 12.39
CA ALA A 286 -22.37 -22.17 13.30
C ALA A 286 -22.98 -22.14 14.72
N ALA A 287 -22.14 -22.33 15.72
CA ALA A 287 -22.48 -22.12 17.13
C ALA A 287 -22.59 -20.63 17.45
N SER A 288 -23.42 -20.26 18.42
CA SER A 288 -23.51 -18.86 18.87
C SER A 288 -22.16 -18.35 19.39
N PRO A 289 -21.81 -17.06 19.14
CA PRO A 289 -20.59 -16.49 19.67
C PRO A 289 -20.62 -16.40 21.20
N PRO A 290 -19.47 -16.55 21.88
CA PRO A 290 -19.38 -16.33 23.32
C PRO A 290 -19.81 -14.91 23.72
N ASP A 291 -20.55 -14.76 24.83
CA ASP A 291 -21.06 -13.46 25.30
C ASP A 291 -19.96 -12.40 25.45
N ALA A 292 -18.80 -12.79 25.96
CA ALA A 292 -17.65 -11.90 26.10
C ALA A 292 -17.17 -11.34 24.74
N GLN A 293 -17.23 -12.15 23.67
CA GLN A 293 -16.89 -11.70 22.32
C GLN A 293 -17.95 -10.71 21.80
N VAL A 294 -19.22 -10.98 22.05
CA VAL A 294 -20.33 -10.09 21.65
C VAL A 294 -20.20 -8.74 22.35
N VAL A 295 -19.97 -8.74 23.67
CA VAL A 295 -19.75 -7.50 24.44
C VAL A 295 -18.53 -6.74 23.91
N ALA A 296 -17.41 -7.42 23.66
CA ALA A 296 -16.21 -6.79 23.10
C ALA A 296 -16.49 -6.17 21.71
N ALA A 297 -17.21 -6.87 20.83
CA ALA A 297 -17.59 -6.37 19.52
C ALA A 297 -18.50 -5.11 19.61
N PHE A 298 -19.42 -5.07 20.58
CA PHE A 298 -20.23 -3.87 20.84
C PHE A 298 -19.39 -2.69 21.34
N VAL A 299 -18.46 -2.92 22.27
CA VAL A 299 -17.56 -1.87 22.76
C VAL A 299 -16.73 -1.31 21.61
N VAL A 300 -16.19 -2.18 20.76
CA VAL A 300 -15.44 -1.78 19.56
C VAL A 300 -16.30 -0.97 18.59
N ALA A 301 -17.55 -1.36 18.39
CA ALA A 301 -18.48 -0.60 17.54
C ALA A 301 -18.73 0.82 18.08
N LEU A 302 -18.88 0.99 19.40
CA LEU A 302 -19.00 2.31 20.02
C LEU A 302 -17.73 3.15 19.84
N VAL A 303 -16.55 2.55 19.97
CA VAL A 303 -15.26 3.21 19.71
C VAL A 303 -15.16 3.64 18.24
N VAL A 304 -15.47 2.76 17.31
CA VAL A 304 -15.44 3.08 15.87
C VAL A 304 -16.43 4.18 15.54
N LEU A 305 -17.63 4.15 16.10
CA LEU A 305 -18.64 5.21 15.91
C LEU A 305 -18.12 6.56 16.40
N ALA A 306 -17.52 6.61 17.60
CA ALA A 306 -16.95 7.83 18.16
C ALA A 306 -15.79 8.36 17.30
N LEU A 307 -14.88 7.49 16.86
CA LEU A 307 -13.73 7.87 16.04
C LEU A 307 -14.14 8.25 14.61
N SER A 308 -15.25 7.73 14.10
CA SER A 308 -15.79 8.02 12.76
C SER A 308 -16.22 9.47 12.54
N VAL A 309 -16.38 10.27 13.61
CA VAL A 309 -16.75 11.69 13.50
C VAL A 309 -15.74 12.47 12.65
N ARG A 310 -14.43 12.28 12.84
CA ARG A 310 -13.40 13.03 12.09
C ARG A 310 -13.32 12.57 10.63
N PRO A 311 -13.26 11.27 10.32
CA PRO A 311 -13.37 10.78 8.94
C PRO A 311 -14.64 11.23 8.21
N ALA A 312 -15.80 11.18 8.86
CA ALA A 312 -17.06 11.61 8.26
C ALA A 312 -17.04 13.10 7.92
N ARG A 313 -16.54 13.96 8.83
CA ARG A 313 -16.35 15.40 8.54
C ARG A 313 -15.44 15.63 7.34
N ASN A 314 -14.37 14.86 7.20
CA ASN A 314 -13.47 14.94 6.05
C ASN A 314 -14.12 14.51 4.74
N LEU A 315 -14.95 13.45 4.75
CA LEU A 315 -15.70 13.01 3.56
C LEU A 315 -16.72 14.06 3.12
N LEU A 316 -17.36 14.74 4.07
CA LEU A 316 -18.31 15.81 3.80
C LEU A 316 -17.64 17.16 3.46
N SER A 317 -16.32 17.27 3.65
CA SER A 317 -15.55 18.49 3.37
C SER A 317 -15.29 18.68 1.88
N GLU A 318 -15.33 19.92 1.40
CA GLU A 318 -14.92 20.29 0.04
C GLU A 318 -13.41 20.07 -0.16
N SER A 319 -12.60 20.43 0.84
CA SER A 319 -11.15 20.21 0.85
C SER A 319 -10.77 18.89 1.54
N GLN A 320 -11.23 17.77 0.98
CA GLN A 320 -10.99 16.44 1.54
C GLN A 320 -9.49 16.12 1.64
N ALA A 321 -9.03 15.68 2.81
CA ALA A 321 -7.68 15.14 2.99
C ALA A 321 -7.59 13.67 2.55
N MET A 322 -6.60 13.37 1.70
CA MET A 322 -6.27 12.03 1.23
C MET A 322 -5.49 11.24 2.30
N ASN A 323 -5.87 9.97 2.54
CA ASN A 323 -5.12 9.02 3.37
C ASN A 323 -4.71 9.56 4.76
N ARG A 324 -5.63 10.20 5.47
CA ARG A 324 -5.35 10.86 6.75
C ARG A 324 -5.63 9.92 7.93
N GLY A 325 -4.60 9.66 8.72
CA GLY A 325 -4.73 9.10 10.06
C GLY A 325 -5.21 10.13 11.07
N TYR A 326 -6.16 9.75 11.93
CA TYR A 326 -6.72 10.64 12.97
C TYR A 326 -6.30 10.27 14.39
N ASP A 327 -5.70 9.10 14.56
CA ASP A 327 -5.22 8.57 15.83
C ASP A 327 -3.92 7.76 15.62
N PRO A 328 -3.08 7.63 16.66
CA PRO A 328 -1.78 6.92 16.59
C PRO A 328 -1.89 5.41 16.32
N LEU A 329 -3.07 4.83 16.51
CA LEU A 329 -3.34 3.40 16.37
C LEU A 329 -3.97 3.07 15.02
N HIS A 330 -4.24 4.09 14.19
CA HIS A 330 -4.86 3.98 12.87
C HIS A 330 -6.20 3.22 12.91
N LEU A 331 -7.02 3.44 13.94
CA LEU A 331 -8.24 2.66 14.13
C LEU A 331 -9.37 3.07 13.20
N VAL A 332 -9.50 4.36 12.87
CA VAL A 332 -10.54 4.86 11.95
C VAL A 332 -10.02 6.03 11.13
N ASN A 333 -9.74 5.79 9.85
CA ASN A 333 -9.07 6.77 8.98
C ASN A 333 -9.91 7.19 7.77
N THR A 334 -9.40 8.15 7.01
CA THR A 334 -9.91 8.46 5.67
C THR A 334 -8.97 7.91 4.62
N TYR A 335 -9.55 7.39 3.56
CA TYR A 335 -8.84 6.83 2.44
C TYR A 335 -9.24 7.58 1.17
N GLY A 336 -8.28 7.72 0.27
CA GLY A 336 -8.48 8.32 -1.04
C GLY A 336 -7.29 7.99 -1.91
N ALA A 337 -7.51 7.80 -3.20
CA ALA A 337 -6.47 7.47 -4.14
C ALA A 337 -6.65 8.26 -5.42
N PHE A 338 -5.55 8.77 -5.96
CA PHE A 338 -5.50 9.40 -7.28
C PHE A 338 -6.49 10.55 -7.49
N GLY A 339 -6.69 11.39 -6.46
CA GLY A 339 -7.50 12.60 -6.60
C GLY A 339 -7.02 13.55 -7.69
N SER A 340 -5.70 13.58 -7.93
CA SER A 340 -5.07 14.27 -9.06
C SER A 340 -4.24 13.27 -9.87
N ILE A 341 -4.23 13.46 -11.19
CA ILE A 341 -3.49 12.62 -12.13
C ILE A 341 -2.26 13.36 -12.60
N THR A 342 -1.14 12.63 -12.68
CA THR A 342 0.05 13.15 -13.33
C THR A 342 -0.11 12.93 -14.83
N GLU A 343 0.03 13.97 -15.64
CA GLU A 343 -0.10 13.90 -17.11
C GLU A 343 1.23 13.55 -17.80
N THR A 344 2.35 13.56 -17.07
CA THR A 344 3.66 13.25 -17.62
C THR A 344 4.44 12.32 -16.72
N ARG A 345 4.85 11.16 -17.24
CA ARG A 345 5.71 10.23 -16.51
C ARG A 345 7.14 10.76 -16.47
N TYR A 346 7.59 11.16 -15.28
CA TYR A 346 8.99 11.42 -15.02
C TYR A 346 9.63 10.24 -14.29
N GLN A 347 10.89 9.95 -14.64
CA GLN A 347 11.69 8.90 -14.01
C GLN A 347 13.03 9.46 -13.55
N LEU A 348 13.51 8.99 -12.39
CA LEU A 348 14.88 9.25 -11.95
C LEU A 348 15.77 8.08 -12.37
N VAL A 349 16.87 8.40 -13.04
CA VAL A 349 17.93 7.46 -13.41
C VAL A 349 19.14 7.80 -12.56
N VAL A 350 19.52 6.88 -11.67
CA VAL A 350 20.71 7.01 -10.83
C VAL A 350 21.85 6.33 -11.56
N GLU A 351 22.95 7.05 -11.75
CA GLU A 351 24.12 6.56 -12.47
C GLU A 351 25.36 6.69 -11.59
N GLY A 352 26.24 5.70 -11.68
CA GLY A 352 27.57 5.70 -11.08
C GLY A 352 28.66 5.78 -12.14
N THR A 353 29.86 6.16 -11.73
CA THR A 353 31.08 6.04 -12.54
C THR A 353 32.29 5.85 -11.65
N ARG A 354 33.29 5.12 -12.14
CA ARG A 354 34.60 4.96 -11.48
C ARG A 354 35.64 5.95 -12.02
N ALA A 355 35.32 6.74 -13.05
CA ALA A 355 36.23 7.73 -13.59
C ALA A 355 36.27 8.98 -12.68
N ALA A 356 37.47 9.45 -12.38
CA ALA A 356 37.68 10.64 -11.55
C ALA A 356 37.21 11.94 -12.24
N ASP A 357 37.38 11.99 -13.56
CA ASP A 357 36.90 13.03 -14.48
C ASP A 357 36.11 12.35 -15.62
N PRO A 358 34.82 12.04 -15.39
CA PRO A 358 34.04 11.18 -16.27
C PRO A 358 33.52 11.93 -17.50
N ASP A 359 33.77 11.36 -18.67
CA ASP A 359 33.10 11.73 -19.92
C ASP A 359 31.61 11.34 -19.91
N PRO A 360 30.79 11.83 -20.85
CA PRO A 360 29.36 11.49 -20.92
C PRO A 360 29.06 9.98 -20.95
N ASP A 361 29.94 9.19 -21.57
CA ASP A 361 29.79 7.75 -21.79
C ASP A 361 30.32 6.88 -20.64
N ASP A 362 30.99 7.48 -19.64
CA ASP A 362 31.57 6.77 -18.48
C ASP A 362 30.54 6.43 -17.38
N TRP A 363 29.26 6.71 -17.62
CA TRP A 363 28.19 6.61 -16.63
C TRP A 363 27.32 5.39 -16.87
N THR A 364 27.18 4.56 -15.84
CA THR A 364 26.34 3.35 -15.88
C THR A 364 25.18 3.48 -14.91
N ALA A 365 23.97 3.21 -15.40
CA ALA A 365 22.74 3.32 -14.62
C ALA A 365 22.51 2.11 -13.71
N TYR A 366 22.07 2.35 -12.48
CA TYR A 366 21.50 1.32 -11.62
C TYR A 366 20.08 0.94 -12.08
N GLY A 367 19.72 -0.33 -11.92
CA GLY A 367 18.38 -0.84 -12.21
C GLY A 367 17.50 -0.95 -10.97
N TRP A 368 16.21 -0.63 -11.13
CA TRP A 368 15.21 -0.75 -10.07
C TRP A 368 14.35 -2.00 -10.29
N ALA A 369 13.79 -2.55 -9.21
CA ALA A 369 13.02 -3.80 -9.32
C ALA A 369 11.70 -3.62 -10.10
N GLY A 370 11.02 -2.47 -9.92
CA GLY A 370 9.70 -2.22 -10.49
C GLY A 370 9.58 -0.94 -11.32
N GLN A 371 10.39 0.08 -11.06
CA GLN A 371 10.37 1.28 -11.92
C GLN A 371 10.93 0.98 -13.32
N PRO A 372 10.37 1.58 -14.39
CA PRO A 372 10.94 1.50 -15.73
C PRO A 372 12.38 2.03 -15.76
N GLY A 373 13.28 1.26 -16.36
CA GLY A 373 14.68 1.60 -16.58
C GLY A 373 15.01 1.51 -18.07
N PRO A 374 15.47 0.34 -18.56
CA PRO A 374 15.66 0.09 -20.00
C PRO A 374 14.37 0.27 -20.81
N VAL A 375 14.52 0.68 -22.08
CA VAL A 375 13.39 0.99 -22.96
C VAL A 375 12.78 -0.25 -23.60
N ASP A 376 13.57 -1.30 -23.75
CA ASP A 376 13.26 -2.60 -24.35
C ASP A 376 12.65 -3.60 -23.34
N GLU A 377 12.59 -3.23 -22.06
CA GLU A 377 12.04 -4.08 -21.02
C GLU A 377 10.54 -3.86 -20.77
N ARG A 378 9.80 -4.97 -20.82
CA ARG A 378 8.39 -5.00 -20.43
C ARG A 378 8.26 -4.86 -18.90
N PRO A 379 7.37 -4.00 -18.38
CA PRO A 379 7.09 -3.92 -16.95
C PRO A 379 6.60 -5.27 -16.38
N ARG A 380 6.98 -5.59 -15.13
CA ARG A 380 6.72 -6.87 -14.46
C ARG A 380 5.46 -6.84 -13.59
N GLN A 381 4.85 -8.00 -13.35
CA GLN A 381 3.71 -8.13 -12.43
C GLN A 381 4.21 -8.19 -10.98
N TRP A 382 4.05 -7.08 -10.27
CA TRP A 382 4.44 -6.97 -8.86
C TRP A 382 3.26 -6.99 -7.89
N ALA A 383 2.07 -6.52 -8.29
CA ALA A 383 0.93 -6.46 -7.38
C ALA A 383 0.56 -7.87 -6.85
N PRO A 384 0.28 -8.04 -5.55
CA PRO A 384 0.10 -7.00 -4.53
C PRO A 384 1.37 -6.64 -3.72
N TYR A 385 2.56 -7.06 -4.15
CA TYR A 385 3.82 -6.77 -3.46
C TYR A 385 4.18 -5.28 -3.57
N HIS A 386 4.71 -4.73 -2.47
CA HIS A 386 5.04 -3.32 -2.36
C HIS A 386 6.56 -3.10 -2.41
N LEU A 387 7.03 -2.52 -3.51
CA LEU A 387 8.41 -2.08 -3.68
C LEU A 387 8.58 -0.65 -3.14
N ARG A 388 8.92 -0.52 -1.86
CA ARG A 388 8.82 0.77 -1.14
C ARG A 388 9.79 1.82 -1.69
N LEU A 389 11.00 1.41 -2.08
CA LEU A 389 12.00 2.30 -2.65
C LEU A 389 11.55 2.82 -4.03
N ASP A 390 11.12 1.92 -4.91
CA ASP A 390 10.55 2.23 -6.23
C ASP A 390 9.38 3.22 -6.16
N TRP A 391 8.47 3.02 -5.20
CA TRP A 391 7.37 3.97 -4.96
C TRP A 391 7.86 5.36 -4.56
N GLN A 392 8.86 5.42 -3.68
CA GLN A 392 9.44 6.70 -3.27
C GLN A 392 10.20 7.39 -4.41
N LEU A 393 10.85 6.62 -5.30
CA LEU A 393 11.46 7.14 -6.52
C LEU A 393 10.42 7.74 -7.46
N TRP A 394 9.27 7.09 -7.64
CA TRP A 394 8.14 7.64 -8.41
C TRP A 394 7.66 8.98 -7.86
N PHE A 395 7.42 9.08 -6.54
CA PHE A 395 7.06 10.35 -5.90
C PHE A 395 8.17 11.41 -6.03
N ALA A 396 9.44 11.02 -5.95
CA ALA A 396 10.56 11.94 -6.07
C ALA A 396 10.66 12.54 -7.49
N ALA A 397 10.37 11.76 -8.53
CA ALA A 397 10.46 12.14 -9.94
C ALA A 397 9.44 13.21 -10.37
N MET A 398 8.29 13.28 -9.67
CA MET A 398 7.25 14.30 -9.90
C MET A 398 7.77 15.73 -9.71
N ARG A 399 8.84 15.90 -8.93
CA ARG A 399 9.46 17.20 -8.68
C ARG A 399 10.68 17.34 -9.59
N PRO A 400 11.05 18.56 -10.02
CA PRO A 400 12.27 18.75 -10.81
C PRO A 400 13.56 18.68 -9.98
N ARG A 401 13.48 18.83 -8.65
CA ARG A 401 14.63 18.80 -7.72
C ARG A 401 14.26 18.19 -6.35
N PRO A 402 15.22 17.60 -5.61
CA PRO A 402 14.96 17.02 -4.29
C PRO A 402 14.43 18.05 -3.28
N GLY A 403 13.34 17.73 -2.59
CA GLY A 403 12.77 18.53 -1.48
C GLY A 403 13.09 17.96 -0.09
N PRO A 404 12.47 18.50 0.97
CA PRO A 404 12.65 18.01 2.34
C PRO A 404 12.16 16.56 2.56
N ARG A 405 11.19 16.09 1.77
CA ARG A 405 10.67 14.71 1.83
C ARG A 405 11.59 13.68 1.17
N GLN A 406 12.51 14.12 0.31
CA GLN A 406 13.48 13.27 -0.41
C GLN A 406 14.84 13.22 0.30
N ARG A 407 14.91 13.47 1.62
CA ARG A 407 16.17 13.38 2.39
C ARG A 407 16.82 11.98 2.31
N TRP A 408 15.99 10.95 2.26
CA TRP A 408 16.41 9.55 2.09
C TRP A 408 17.21 9.33 0.79
N LEU A 409 17.00 10.15 -0.25
CA LEU A 409 17.71 10.01 -1.53
C LEU A 409 19.21 10.29 -1.39
N TYR A 410 19.61 11.26 -0.55
CA TYR A 410 21.03 11.54 -0.35
C TYR A 410 21.72 10.39 0.40
N ARG A 411 21.03 9.80 1.38
CA ARG A 411 21.50 8.60 2.08
C ARG A 411 21.59 7.39 1.13
N LEU A 412 20.64 7.25 0.20
CA LEU A 412 20.70 6.24 -0.85
C LEU A 412 21.97 6.41 -1.69
N LEU A 413 22.24 7.63 -2.18
CA LEU A 413 23.41 7.91 -3.00
C LEU A 413 24.73 7.68 -2.24
N GLU A 414 24.80 8.06 -0.96
CA GLU A 414 25.94 7.76 -0.09
C GLU A 414 26.14 6.23 0.04
N ALA A 415 25.06 5.49 0.34
CA ALA A 415 25.12 4.04 0.48
C ALA A 415 25.54 3.31 -0.82
N LEU A 416 25.24 3.87 -2.00
CA LEU A 416 25.73 3.35 -3.28
C LEU A 416 27.23 3.59 -3.48
N LEU A 417 27.77 4.74 -3.05
CA LEU A 417 29.22 5.01 -3.05
C LEU A 417 29.97 4.12 -2.05
N ASP A 418 29.30 3.69 -0.98
CA ASP A 418 29.87 2.79 0.03
C ASP A 418 29.68 1.29 -0.31
N ALA A 419 29.03 0.97 -1.44
CA ALA A 419 28.60 -0.38 -1.82
C ALA A 419 27.84 -1.14 -0.71
N ASP A 420 27.01 -0.43 0.06
CA ASP A 420 26.28 -1.00 1.21
C ASP A 420 25.42 -2.21 0.80
N PRO A 421 25.72 -3.43 1.30
CA PRO A 421 25.02 -4.64 0.89
C PRO A 421 23.52 -4.60 1.18
N ALA A 422 23.11 -3.93 2.27
CA ALA A 422 21.71 -3.84 2.67
C ALA A 422 20.92 -3.00 1.65
N THR A 423 21.42 -1.83 1.30
CA THR A 423 20.84 -0.94 0.28
C THR A 423 20.84 -1.60 -1.09
N ARG A 424 21.94 -2.26 -1.48
CA ARG A 424 22.05 -2.98 -2.76
C ARG A 424 21.01 -4.10 -2.90
N SER A 425 20.60 -4.73 -1.79
CA SER A 425 19.53 -5.74 -1.80
C SER A 425 18.14 -5.21 -2.20
N LEU A 426 17.95 -3.88 -2.18
CA LEU A 426 16.71 -3.23 -2.64
C LEU A 426 16.69 -2.96 -4.15
N LEU A 427 17.85 -3.05 -4.83
CA LEU A 427 17.99 -2.76 -6.24
C LEU A 427 17.49 -3.93 -7.11
N GLY A 428 17.16 -3.63 -8.36
CA GLY A 428 16.87 -4.64 -9.37
C GLY A 428 18.14 -5.13 -10.06
N ASP A 429 19.01 -4.20 -10.45
CA ASP A 429 20.30 -4.45 -11.08
C ASP A 429 21.37 -3.51 -10.53
N ASP A 430 22.54 -4.07 -10.24
CA ASP A 430 23.70 -3.36 -9.69
C ASP A 430 24.93 -3.59 -10.57
N PRO A 431 25.29 -2.62 -11.41
CA PRO A 431 26.40 -2.77 -12.34
C PRO A 431 27.78 -2.64 -11.69
N PHE A 432 27.86 -2.23 -10.42
CA PHE A 432 29.13 -1.95 -9.73
C PHE A 432 29.58 -3.07 -8.81
N GLY A 433 28.64 -3.89 -8.31
CA GLY A 433 28.99 -5.02 -7.46
C GLY A 433 29.69 -4.55 -6.17
N ASP A 434 30.74 -5.27 -5.78
CA ASP A 434 31.55 -4.92 -4.58
C ASP A 434 32.59 -3.82 -4.85
N GLU A 435 32.70 -3.36 -6.09
CA GLU A 435 33.58 -2.25 -6.49
C GLU A 435 32.74 -0.99 -6.74
N PRO A 436 32.48 -0.17 -5.71
CA PRO A 436 31.57 0.97 -5.82
C PRO A 436 32.04 2.00 -6.86
N PRO A 437 31.13 2.85 -7.35
CA PRO A 437 31.50 4.03 -8.12
C PRO A 437 32.21 5.07 -7.24
N GLU A 438 33.07 5.88 -7.86
CA GLU A 438 33.73 7.03 -7.25
C GLU A 438 32.79 8.25 -7.19
N ARG A 439 31.87 8.34 -8.16
CA ARG A 439 30.90 9.43 -8.26
C ARG A 439 29.53 8.89 -8.63
N VAL A 440 28.50 9.55 -8.13
CA VAL A 440 27.11 9.28 -8.50
C VAL A 440 26.42 10.55 -8.98
N ARG A 441 25.46 10.39 -9.90
CA ARG A 441 24.55 11.46 -10.33
C ARG A 441 23.14 10.93 -10.46
N VAL A 442 22.17 11.85 -10.46
CA VAL A 442 20.76 11.51 -10.72
C VAL A 442 20.24 12.38 -11.84
N LEU A 443 19.87 11.74 -12.95
CA LEU A 443 19.25 12.38 -14.08
C LEU A 443 17.73 12.22 -14.01
N ARG A 444 17.02 13.18 -14.61
CA ARG A 444 15.57 13.15 -14.72
C ARG A 444 15.19 13.01 -16.19
N TYR A 445 14.40 12.00 -16.47
CA TYR A 445 13.90 11.69 -17.81
C TYR A 445 12.39 11.84 -17.85
N ARG A 446 11.86 12.26 -18.99
CA ARG A 446 10.47 12.02 -19.37
C ARG A 446 10.41 10.66 -20.05
N TYR A 447 9.52 9.81 -19.59
CA TYR A 447 9.18 8.55 -20.24
C TYR A 447 7.80 8.69 -20.86
N ARG A 448 7.58 8.01 -21.98
CA ARG A 448 6.26 7.72 -22.53
C ARG A 448 6.24 6.30 -23.06
N TYR A 449 5.08 5.68 -23.15
CA TYR A 449 4.95 4.43 -23.87
C TYR A 449 5.25 4.66 -25.37
N THR A 450 5.81 3.62 -26.00
CA THR A 450 5.86 3.54 -27.45
C THR A 450 4.44 3.45 -28.03
N THR A 451 4.22 4.01 -29.22
CA THR A 451 3.01 3.70 -29.99
C THR A 451 3.05 2.24 -30.48
N PRO A 452 1.91 1.66 -30.90
CA PRO A 452 1.91 0.33 -31.50
C PRO A 452 2.85 0.19 -32.70
N GLU A 453 2.96 1.24 -33.53
CA GLU A 453 3.87 1.30 -34.68
C GLU A 453 5.34 1.35 -34.23
N GLU A 454 5.69 2.28 -33.33
CA GLU A 454 7.06 2.38 -32.79
C GLU A 454 7.51 1.06 -32.16
N ARG A 455 6.62 0.40 -31.40
CA ARG A 455 6.89 -0.90 -30.77
C ARG A 455 7.05 -2.02 -31.81
N ALA A 456 6.28 -2.00 -32.89
CA ALA A 456 6.40 -2.98 -33.96
C ALA A 456 7.73 -2.84 -34.74
N GLU A 457 8.24 -1.61 -34.86
CA GLU A 457 9.50 -1.32 -35.56
C GLU A 457 10.74 -1.58 -34.69
N THR A 458 10.71 -1.17 -33.43
CA THR A 458 11.89 -1.18 -32.53
C THR A 458 11.92 -2.36 -31.56
N GLY A 459 10.75 -2.88 -31.18
CA GLY A 459 10.61 -3.81 -30.05
C GLY A 459 10.52 -3.12 -28.68
N ASP A 460 10.74 -1.80 -28.61
CA ASP A 460 10.78 -1.05 -27.34
C ASP A 460 9.39 -0.84 -26.74
N TRP A 461 9.34 -0.78 -25.42
CA TRP A 461 8.13 -0.48 -24.63
C TRP A 461 8.04 0.98 -24.25
N TRP A 462 9.17 1.67 -24.15
CA TRP A 462 9.26 3.05 -23.70
C TRP A 462 10.07 3.91 -24.66
N VAL A 463 9.70 5.18 -24.76
CA VAL A 463 10.57 6.22 -25.30
C VAL A 463 10.96 7.13 -24.14
N ARG A 464 12.24 7.50 -24.05
CA ARG A 464 12.76 8.36 -22.98
C ARG A 464 13.54 9.54 -23.53
N GLU A 465 13.38 10.69 -22.88
CA GLU A 465 14.10 11.93 -23.17
C GLU A 465 14.65 12.53 -21.88
N ARG A 466 15.94 12.90 -21.87
CA ARG A 466 16.54 13.57 -20.71
C ARG A 466 16.00 15.00 -20.61
N VAL A 467 15.31 15.30 -19.52
CA VAL A 467 14.72 16.64 -19.28
C VAL A 467 15.47 17.47 -18.24
N GLY A 468 16.43 16.86 -17.52
CA GLY A 468 17.23 17.62 -16.57
C GLY A 468 18.17 16.78 -15.70
N THR A 469 18.86 17.48 -14.81
CA THR A 469 19.73 16.90 -13.80
C THR A 469 19.10 17.13 -12.43
N TYR A 470 18.81 16.04 -11.71
CA TYR A 470 18.13 16.06 -10.41
C TYR A 470 19.13 16.22 -9.25
N VAL A 471 20.23 15.46 -9.32
CA VAL A 471 21.41 15.61 -8.46
C VAL A 471 22.63 15.60 -9.39
N PRO A 472 23.50 16.62 -9.35
CA PRO A 472 24.70 16.66 -10.19
C PRO A 472 25.69 15.58 -9.74
N ALA A 473 26.68 15.29 -10.60
CA ALA A 473 27.81 14.42 -10.25
C ALA A 473 28.40 14.86 -8.90
N SER A 474 28.42 13.93 -7.96
CA SER A 474 28.80 14.16 -6.56
C SER A 474 29.62 12.98 -6.06
N ASP A 475 30.69 13.29 -5.33
CA ASP A 475 31.39 12.33 -4.48
C ASP A 475 30.76 12.27 -3.07
N ALA A 476 31.33 11.45 -2.18
CA ALA A 476 30.84 11.32 -0.81
C ALA A 476 30.89 12.66 -0.02
N ALA A 477 31.91 13.49 -0.25
CA ALA A 477 32.06 14.78 0.43
C ALA A 477 31.02 15.80 -0.05
N ASP A 478 30.70 15.81 -1.35
CA ASP A 478 29.63 16.62 -1.93
C ASP A 478 28.26 16.28 -1.34
N LEU A 479 27.94 14.98 -1.23
CA LEU A 479 26.67 14.51 -0.67
C LEU A 479 26.54 14.86 0.81
N ALA A 480 27.60 14.64 1.60
CA ALA A 480 27.62 14.99 3.02
C ALA A 480 27.37 16.50 3.26
N ARG A 481 27.96 17.37 2.44
CA ARG A 481 27.70 18.83 2.49
C ARG A 481 26.24 19.16 2.20
N ARG A 482 25.65 18.56 1.17
CA ARG A 482 24.23 18.78 0.79
C ARG A 482 23.26 18.32 1.88
N ARG A 483 23.59 17.23 2.57
CA ARG A 483 22.83 16.73 3.73
C ARG A 483 22.90 17.72 4.90
N GLY A 484 24.09 18.20 5.24
CA GLY A 484 24.33 19.15 6.34
C GLY A 484 23.65 20.52 6.15
N CYS A 485 23.74 21.12 4.96
CA CYS A 485 23.11 22.41 4.67
C CYS A 485 21.58 22.39 4.78
N ARG A 486 20.95 21.22 4.64
CA ARG A 486 19.49 21.05 4.79
C ARG A 486 19.04 20.68 6.22
N GLY A 487 19.98 20.44 7.14
CA GLY A 487 19.73 20.20 8.56
C GLY A 487 19.47 21.47 9.38
N LEU A 488 19.88 22.64 8.88
CA LEU A 488 19.71 23.94 9.57
C LEU A 488 18.30 24.54 9.47
N GLY A 489 17.38 23.90 8.73
CA GLY A 489 15.96 24.25 8.72
C GLY A 489 15.22 23.65 9.91
N ARG A 490 15.28 24.29 11.09
CA ARG A 490 14.29 24.10 12.16
C ARG A 490 12.91 24.47 11.60
N GLY A 491 11.98 23.52 11.48
CA GLY A 491 10.62 23.81 11.05
C GLY A 491 9.72 22.59 11.07
N ARG A 492 8.97 22.46 12.18
CA ARG A 492 7.73 21.70 12.41
C ARG A 492 7.32 20.69 11.31
N TYR A 493 7.43 19.40 11.65
CA TYR A 493 6.81 18.28 10.92
C TYR A 493 5.37 18.04 11.36
#